data_AF-A0A7C2YCK5-F1
#
_entry.id   AF-A0A7C2YCK5-F1
#
_cell.length_a   1.000
_cell.length_b   1.000
_cell.length_c   1.000
_cell.angle_alpha   90.00
_cell.angle_beta   90.00
_cell.angle_gamma   90.00
#
_symmetry.space_group_name_H-M   'P 1'
#
loop_
_entity.id
_entity.type
_entity.pdbx_description
1 polymer ?
#
loop_
_entity_poly.entity_id
_entity_poly.type
_entity_poly.pdbx_seq_one_letter_code
_entity_poly.pdbx_strand_id
1 'polypeptide(L)'
;MQEYVRLKSKMDEMNQQIVQKEDEINTLRSELSSKEQNVNTLQTQLTSTPVTSASFSRGYEEALSKFYGKRYAEAIDQFNGLVAQFPDHPRVSNCVYWIGEAHFGAGSYQEATNAFNRVLSYPRSLKKDDALLMLGRSHLQLNQKAEAREAFNRLLSEYPSSEFAAKAQEWLNRM
;
A
#
# COMPACT_ATOMS: atom_id res chain seq x y z
N MET A 1 14.83 -4.18 -72.96
CA MET A 1 16.03 -3.86 -72.16
C MET A 1 15.69 -3.02 -70.91
N GLN A 2 14.81 -2.01 -71.00
CA GLN A 2 14.40 -1.16 -69.86
C GLN A 2 13.65 -1.92 -68.73
N GLU A 3 12.78 -2.88 -69.05
CA GLU A 3 12.07 -3.68 -68.03
C GLU A 3 12.99 -4.58 -67.20
N TYR A 4 14.01 -5.17 -67.84
CA TYR A 4 14.99 -6.03 -67.16
C TYR A 4 15.80 -5.25 -66.11
N VAL A 5 16.23 -4.04 -66.46
CA VAL A 5 16.96 -3.15 -65.53
C VAL A 5 16.07 -2.75 -64.36
N ARG A 6 14.78 -2.46 -64.60
CA ARG A 6 13.81 -2.13 -63.56
C ARG A 6 13.55 -3.29 -62.61
N LEU A 7 13.42 -4.51 -63.16
CA LEU A 7 13.18 -5.71 -62.36
C LEU A 7 14.40 -6.05 -61.50
N LYS A 8 15.62 -5.93 -62.05
CA LYS A 8 16.87 -6.12 -61.31
C LYS A 8 17.03 -5.10 -60.19
N SER A 9 16.79 -3.82 -60.47
CA SER A 9 16.84 -2.77 -59.44
C SER A 9 15.84 -3.00 -58.32
N LYS A 10 14.63 -3.50 -58.63
CA LYS A 10 13.62 -3.83 -57.63
C LYS A 10 13.99 -5.09 -56.82
N MET A 11 14.67 -6.05 -57.43
CA MET A 11 15.22 -7.22 -56.73
C MET A 11 16.34 -6.82 -55.77
N ASP A 12 17.23 -5.92 -56.17
CA ASP A 12 18.30 -5.40 -55.32
C ASP A 12 17.73 -4.59 -54.15
N GLU A 13 16.71 -3.76 -54.39
CA GLU A 13 15.99 -3.00 -53.36
C GLU A 13 15.25 -3.93 -52.38
N MET A 14 14.60 -4.97 -52.90
CA MET A 14 13.92 -5.97 -52.07
C MET A 14 14.91 -6.77 -51.21
N ASN A 15 16.09 -7.12 -51.76
CA ASN A 15 17.15 -7.78 -51.00
C ASN A 15 17.71 -6.87 -49.90
N GLN A 16 17.87 -5.57 -50.17
CA GLN A 16 18.26 -4.60 -49.14
C GLN A 16 17.20 -4.46 -48.05
N GLN A 17 15.91 -4.45 -48.41
CA GLN A 17 14.82 -4.43 -47.43
C GLN A 17 14.76 -5.70 -46.58
N ILE A 18 15.09 -6.87 -47.15
CA ILE A 18 15.18 -8.13 -46.40
C ILE A 18 16.29 -8.02 -45.35
N VAL A 19 17.49 -7.57 -45.74
CA VAL A 19 18.62 -7.40 -44.82
C VAL A 19 18.28 -6.41 -43.70
N GLN A 20 17.68 -5.26 -44.03
CA GLN A 20 17.25 -4.28 -43.02
C GLN A 20 16.24 -4.85 -42.02
N LYS A 21 15.27 -5.63 -42.52
CA LYS A 21 14.27 -6.28 -41.65
C LYS A 21 14.88 -7.38 -40.80
N GLU A 22 15.87 -8.11 -41.32
CA GLU A 22 16.61 -9.12 -40.55
C GLU A 22 17.38 -8.47 -39.40
N ASP A 23 18.05 -7.34 -39.64
CA ASP A 23 18.75 -6.56 -38.61
C ASP A 23 17.78 -5.97 -37.57
N GLU A 24 16.63 -5.46 -38.01
CA GLU A 24 15.57 -4.97 -37.11
C GLU A 24 15.00 -6.11 -36.26
N ILE A 25 14.74 -7.28 -36.86
CA ILE A 25 14.30 -8.48 -36.13
C ILE A 25 15.35 -8.92 -35.10
N ASN A 26 16.63 -8.88 -35.45
CA ASN A 26 17.71 -9.25 -34.54
C ASN A 26 17.82 -8.25 -33.37
N THR A 27 17.66 -6.96 -33.65
CA THR A 27 17.63 -5.90 -32.63
C THR A 27 16.43 -6.06 -31.70
N LEU A 28 15.24 -6.24 -32.26
CA LEU A 28 14.00 -6.45 -31.50
C LEU A 28 14.05 -7.73 -30.67
N ARG A 29 14.68 -8.81 -31.16
CA ARG A 29 14.90 -10.04 -30.39
C ARG A 29 15.84 -9.81 -29.21
N SER A 30 16.90 -9.02 -29.40
CA SER A 30 17.82 -8.64 -28.31
C SER A 30 17.12 -7.74 -27.27
N GLU A 31 16.32 -6.77 -27.72
CA GLU A 31 15.50 -5.93 -26.84
C GLU A 31 14.41 -6.73 -26.11
N LEU A 32 13.77 -7.68 -26.78
CA LEU A 32 12.79 -8.57 -26.16
C LEU A 32 13.46 -9.46 -25.12
N SER A 33 14.61 -10.06 -25.43
CA SER A 33 15.37 -10.88 -24.48
C SER A 33 15.82 -10.09 -23.25
N SER A 34 16.25 -8.84 -23.42
CA SER A 34 16.62 -7.96 -22.30
C SER A 34 15.41 -7.51 -21.48
N LYS A 35 14.27 -7.22 -22.13
CA LYS A 35 13.00 -6.93 -21.45
C LYS A 35 12.45 -8.17 -20.72
N GLU A 36 12.55 -9.35 -21.30
CA GLU A 36 12.18 -10.63 -20.68
C GLU A 36 13.08 -10.96 -19.50
N GLN A 37 14.39 -10.72 -19.60
CA GLN A 37 15.31 -10.81 -18.47
C GLN A 37 14.97 -9.78 -17.38
N ASN A 38 14.62 -8.54 -17.74
CA ASN A 38 14.19 -7.53 -16.78
C ASN A 38 12.85 -7.90 -16.11
N VAL A 39 11.88 -8.42 -16.86
CA VAL A 39 10.61 -8.94 -16.33
C VAL A 39 10.86 -10.13 -15.43
N ASN A 40 11.73 -11.07 -15.79
CA ASN A 40 12.10 -12.20 -14.94
C ASN A 40 12.90 -11.74 -13.71
N THR A 41 13.72 -10.70 -13.81
CA THR A 41 14.46 -10.15 -12.66
C THR A 41 13.51 -9.42 -11.70
N LEU A 42 12.55 -8.66 -12.22
CA LEU A 42 11.47 -8.03 -11.45
C LEU A 42 10.53 -9.08 -10.84
N GLN A 43 10.19 -10.13 -11.58
CA GLN A 43 9.45 -11.29 -11.09
C GLN A 43 10.23 -12.00 -9.99
N THR A 44 11.55 -12.20 -10.16
CA THR A 44 12.43 -12.84 -9.16
C THR A 44 12.64 -11.97 -7.92
N GLN A 45 12.63 -10.64 -8.06
CA GLN A 45 12.66 -9.69 -6.95
C GLN A 45 11.30 -9.62 -6.22
N LEU A 46 10.18 -9.83 -6.92
CA LEU A 46 8.86 -10.01 -6.31
C LEU A 46 8.70 -11.41 -5.66
N THR A 47 9.35 -12.45 -6.20
CA THR A 47 9.26 -13.83 -5.71
C THR A 47 10.39 -14.26 -4.77
N SER A 48 11.31 -13.35 -4.39
CA SER A 48 12.33 -13.57 -3.34
C SER A 48 11.91 -13.07 -1.94
N THR A 49 10.61 -12.78 -1.73
CA THR A 49 10.00 -12.78 -0.39
C THR A 49 9.01 -13.95 -0.15
N PRO A 50 9.28 -15.21 -0.57
CA PRO A 50 8.22 -16.20 -0.75
C PRO A 50 7.74 -16.88 0.55
N VAL A 51 8.28 -16.54 1.73
CA VAL A 51 7.80 -17.08 3.01
C VAL A 51 7.37 -15.96 3.97
N THR A 52 8.12 -14.87 4.04
CA THR A 52 7.86 -13.76 4.97
C THR A 52 6.62 -12.94 4.58
N SER A 53 6.40 -12.65 3.29
CA SER A 53 5.21 -11.90 2.84
C SER A 53 3.93 -12.75 2.94
N ALA A 54 4.02 -14.04 2.62
CA ALA A 54 2.91 -15.00 2.75
C ALA A 54 2.55 -15.27 4.21
N SER A 55 3.56 -15.44 5.08
CA SER A 55 3.36 -15.57 6.53
C SER A 55 2.76 -14.31 7.13
N PHE A 56 3.24 -13.11 6.74
CA PHE A 56 2.65 -11.85 7.17
C PHE A 56 1.18 -11.76 6.74
N SER A 57 0.89 -12.06 5.47
CA SER A 57 -0.46 -11.96 4.91
C SER A 57 -1.43 -12.90 5.63
N ARG A 58 -1.03 -14.15 5.88
CA ARG A 58 -1.83 -15.12 6.64
C ARG A 58 -2.10 -14.63 8.07
N GLY A 59 -1.07 -14.25 8.81
CA GLY A 59 -1.25 -13.77 10.18
C GLY A 59 -2.11 -12.50 10.23
N TYR A 60 -1.98 -11.63 9.22
CA TYR A 60 -2.80 -10.42 9.10
C TYR A 60 -4.28 -10.74 8.86
N GLU A 61 -4.58 -11.69 7.96
CA GLU A 61 -5.95 -12.16 7.71
C GLU A 61 -6.57 -12.84 8.93
N GLU A 62 -5.80 -13.68 9.65
CA GLU A 62 -6.24 -14.31 10.89
C GLU A 62 -6.54 -13.28 11.99
N ALA A 63 -5.68 -12.26 12.12
CA ALA A 63 -5.88 -11.17 13.08
C ALA A 63 -7.14 -10.35 12.75
N LEU A 64 -7.38 -10.06 11.46
CA LEU A 64 -8.61 -9.41 11.01
C LEU A 64 -9.85 -10.27 11.27
N SER A 65 -9.78 -11.57 11.01
CA SER A 65 -10.88 -12.50 11.31
C SER A 65 -11.24 -12.46 12.80
N LYS A 66 -10.24 -12.46 13.70
CA LYS A 66 -10.44 -12.29 15.15
C LYS A 66 -11.05 -10.93 15.49
N PHE A 67 -10.56 -9.85 14.87
CA PHE A 67 -11.10 -8.50 15.07
C PHE A 67 -12.59 -8.40 14.68
N TYR A 68 -12.96 -8.87 13.49
CA TYR A 68 -14.36 -8.87 13.04
C TYR A 68 -15.24 -9.81 13.86
N GLY A 69 -14.67 -10.88 14.42
CA GLY A 69 -15.30 -11.73 15.42
C GLY A 69 -15.41 -11.10 16.81
N LYS A 70 -15.04 -9.82 16.99
CA LYS A 70 -14.98 -9.10 18.28
C LYS A 70 -14.05 -9.73 19.33
N ARG A 71 -13.15 -10.62 18.91
CA ARG A 71 -12.12 -11.23 19.76
C ARG A 71 -10.93 -10.29 19.84
N TYR A 72 -11.16 -9.11 20.43
CA TYR A 72 -10.21 -7.99 20.38
C TYR A 72 -8.86 -8.31 21.00
N ALA A 73 -8.83 -8.97 22.17
CA ALA A 73 -7.57 -9.35 22.82
C ALA A 73 -6.70 -10.24 21.91
N GLU A 74 -7.31 -11.27 21.31
CA GLU A 74 -6.60 -12.19 20.42
C GLU A 74 -6.17 -11.51 19.11
N ALA A 75 -6.95 -10.56 18.60
CA ALA A 75 -6.56 -9.76 17.45
C ALA A 75 -5.35 -8.88 17.77
N ILE A 76 -5.36 -8.21 18.93
CA ILE A 76 -4.25 -7.36 19.41
C ILE A 76 -2.96 -8.18 19.54
N ASP A 77 -3.02 -9.36 20.17
CA ASP A 77 -1.85 -10.23 20.33
C ASP A 77 -1.26 -10.64 18.98
N GLN A 78 -2.10 -10.99 18.02
CA GLN A 78 -1.67 -11.38 16.67
C GLN A 78 -1.06 -10.21 15.90
N PHE A 79 -1.70 -9.04 15.90
CA PHE A 79 -1.13 -7.86 15.25
C PHE A 79 0.18 -7.43 15.91
N ASN A 80 0.31 -7.51 17.23
CA ASN A 80 1.57 -7.24 17.93
C ASN A 80 2.67 -8.21 17.51
N GLY A 81 2.34 -9.49 17.36
CA GLY A 81 3.24 -10.51 16.81
C GLY A 81 3.74 -10.14 15.41
N LEU A 82 2.84 -9.71 14.52
CA LEU A 82 3.21 -9.27 13.16
C LEU A 82 4.11 -8.03 13.17
N VAL A 83 3.80 -7.07 14.02
CA VAL A 83 4.58 -5.83 14.15
C VAL A 83 5.98 -6.12 14.69
N ALA A 84 6.12 -7.08 15.61
CA ALA A 84 7.42 -7.50 16.15
C ALA A 84 8.23 -8.34 15.16
N GLN A 85 7.57 -9.24 14.42
CA GLN A 85 8.23 -10.15 13.48
C GLN A 85 8.62 -9.46 12.17
N PHE A 86 7.85 -8.45 11.74
CA PHE A 86 8.01 -7.81 10.44
C PHE A 86 8.05 -6.28 10.53
N PRO A 87 8.94 -5.66 11.33
CA PRO A 87 8.88 -4.22 11.66
C PRO A 87 8.99 -3.28 10.45
N ASP A 88 9.67 -3.71 9.38
CA ASP A 88 9.87 -2.94 8.14
C ASP A 88 8.82 -3.23 7.05
N HIS A 89 7.85 -4.10 7.33
CA HIS A 89 6.87 -4.49 6.32
C HIS A 89 5.94 -3.30 5.97
N PRO A 90 5.62 -3.05 4.69
CA PRO A 90 4.84 -1.88 4.27
C PRO A 90 3.46 -1.73 4.94
N ARG A 91 2.89 -2.83 5.47
CA ARG A 91 1.60 -2.87 6.16
C ARG A 91 1.69 -2.90 7.69
N VAL A 92 2.86 -2.66 8.28
CA VAL A 92 3.02 -2.62 9.75
C VAL A 92 2.18 -1.54 10.38
N SER A 93 2.16 -0.34 9.78
CA SER A 93 1.33 0.76 10.28
C SER A 93 -0.17 0.42 10.23
N ASN A 94 -0.60 -0.44 9.29
CA ASN A 94 -1.98 -0.94 9.25
C ASN A 94 -2.25 -1.90 10.43
N CYS A 95 -1.30 -2.75 10.80
CA CYS A 95 -1.45 -3.60 11.99
C CYS A 95 -1.61 -2.76 13.26
N VAL A 96 -0.79 -1.71 13.40
CA VAL A 96 -0.87 -0.77 14.52
C VAL A 96 -2.22 -0.03 14.53
N TYR A 97 -2.73 0.36 13.36
CA TYR A 97 -4.08 0.93 13.23
C TYR A 97 -5.16 -0.05 13.74
N TRP A 98 -5.11 -1.32 13.33
CA TRP A 98 -6.07 -2.32 13.80
C TRP A 98 -5.95 -2.65 15.28
N ILE A 99 -4.75 -2.55 15.88
CA ILE A 99 -4.58 -2.61 17.33
C ILE A 99 -5.36 -1.46 17.99
N GLY A 100 -5.28 -0.23 17.45
CA GLY A 100 -6.05 0.91 17.93
C GLY A 100 -7.57 0.71 17.80
N GLU A 101 -8.04 0.23 16.65
CA GLU A 101 -9.44 -0.13 16.44
C GLU A 101 -9.91 -1.23 17.41
N ALA A 102 -9.09 -2.24 17.66
CA ALA A 102 -9.41 -3.33 18.58
C ALA A 102 -9.52 -2.83 20.02
N HIS A 103 -8.59 -1.98 20.46
CA HIS A 103 -8.67 -1.32 21.76
C HIS A 103 -9.90 -0.41 21.87
N PHE A 104 -10.21 0.35 20.82
CA PHE A 104 -11.41 1.19 20.76
C PHE A 104 -12.69 0.34 20.89
N GLY A 105 -12.77 -0.77 20.14
CA GLY A 105 -13.88 -1.72 20.20
C GLY A 105 -14.02 -2.42 21.55
N ALA A 106 -12.92 -2.63 22.26
CA ALA A 106 -12.88 -3.17 23.62
C ALA A 106 -13.18 -2.14 24.72
N GLY A 107 -13.34 -0.86 24.38
CA GLY A 107 -13.53 0.24 25.35
C GLY A 107 -12.24 0.71 26.03
N SER A 108 -11.08 0.19 25.62
CA SER A 108 -9.75 0.56 26.11
C SER A 108 -9.26 1.82 25.38
N TYR A 109 -9.94 2.94 25.59
CA TYR A 109 -9.75 4.13 24.76
C TYR A 109 -8.36 4.78 24.95
N GLN A 110 -7.74 4.64 26.12
CA GLN A 110 -6.40 5.17 26.36
C GLN A 110 -5.33 4.38 25.58
N GLU A 111 -5.51 3.08 25.45
CA GLU A 111 -4.67 2.20 24.64
C GLU A 111 -4.91 2.47 23.15
N ALA A 112 -6.16 2.76 22.78
CA ALA A 112 -6.51 3.16 21.43
C ALA A 112 -5.80 4.46 21.01
N THR A 113 -5.79 5.50 21.86
CA THR A 113 -5.07 6.76 21.56
C THR A 113 -3.57 6.51 21.40
N ASN A 114 -2.96 5.66 22.24
CA ASN A 114 -1.55 5.29 22.12
C ASN A 114 -1.25 4.62 20.78
N ALA A 115 -2.09 3.66 20.36
CA ALA A 115 -1.93 2.97 19.08
C ALA A 115 -2.11 3.92 17.89
N PHE A 116 -3.14 4.77 17.89
CA PHE A 116 -3.34 5.75 16.80
C PHE A 116 -2.21 6.77 16.73
N ASN A 117 -1.70 7.28 17.85
CA ASN A 117 -0.50 8.14 17.86
C ASN A 117 0.73 7.42 17.29
N ARG A 118 0.88 6.12 17.57
CA ARG A 118 1.92 5.30 16.95
C ARG A 118 1.73 5.17 15.45
N VAL A 119 0.50 5.11 14.91
CA VAL A 119 0.27 5.17 13.46
C VAL A 119 0.78 6.49 12.86
N LEU A 120 0.54 7.61 13.55
CA LEU A 120 0.96 8.93 13.08
C LEU A 120 2.48 9.10 13.03
N SER A 121 3.23 8.38 13.86
CA SER A 121 4.69 8.42 13.85
C SER A 121 5.32 7.69 12.66
N TYR A 122 4.60 6.82 11.95
CA TYR A 122 5.07 6.18 10.72
C TYR A 122 5.00 7.17 9.54
N PRO A 123 6.13 7.65 8.98
CA PRO A 123 6.12 8.73 7.99
C PRO A 123 5.31 8.42 6.73
N ARG A 124 5.36 7.16 6.28
CA ARG A 124 4.73 6.66 5.04
C ARG A 124 3.41 5.92 5.26
N SER A 125 2.82 6.01 6.46
CA SER A 125 1.54 5.34 6.73
C SER A 125 0.42 5.93 5.88
N LEU A 126 -0.32 5.06 5.19
CA LEU A 126 -1.55 5.42 4.48
C LEU A 126 -2.78 5.43 5.40
N LYS A 127 -2.59 5.28 6.71
CA LYS A 127 -3.64 5.24 7.74
C LYS A 127 -3.65 6.45 8.65
N LYS A 128 -2.98 7.53 8.26
CA LYS A 128 -2.82 8.71 9.13
C LYS A 128 -4.13 9.48 9.29
N ASP A 129 -4.91 9.65 8.23
CA ASP A 129 -6.21 10.28 8.28
C ASP A 129 -7.25 9.40 9.01
N ASP A 130 -7.31 8.09 8.73
CA ASP A 130 -8.11 7.16 9.54
C ASP A 130 -7.75 7.27 11.03
N ALA A 131 -6.44 7.24 11.34
CA ALA A 131 -5.94 7.30 12.72
C ALA A 131 -6.25 8.62 13.41
N LEU A 132 -6.19 9.77 12.71
CA LEU A 132 -6.57 11.07 13.29
C LEU A 132 -8.07 11.12 13.62
N LEU A 133 -8.92 10.58 12.74
CA LEU A 133 -10.35 10.50 13.01
C LEU A 133 -10.60 9.64 14.26
N MET A 134 -9.97 8.48 14.33
CA MET A 134 -10.13 7.55 15.44
C MET A 134 -9.50 8.04 16.74
N LEU A 135 -8.39 8.76 16.66
CA LEU A 135 -7.76 9.44 17.79
C LEU A 135 -8.72 10.47 18.39
N GLY A 136 -9.33 11.32 17.55
CA GLY A 136 -10.34 12.27 18.00
C GLY A 136 -11.56 11.61 18.65
N ARG A 137 -12.05 10.51 18.04
CA ARG A 137 -13.15 9.72 18.62
C ARG A 137 -12.75 9.06 19.96
N SER A 138 -11.53 8.58 20.08
CA SER A 138 -11.02 7.96 21.31
C SER A 138 -10.92 8.97 22.44
N HIS A 139 -10.37 10.16 22.16
CA HIS A 139 -10.35 11.27 23.12
C HIS A 139 -11.74 11.71 23.55
N LEU A 140 -12.73 11.73 22.64
CA LEU A 140 -14.13 11.99 23.02
C LEU A 140 -14.66 10.97 24.03
N GLN A 141 -14.38 9.68 23.85
CA GLN A 141 -14.79 8.65 24.82
C GLN A 141 -14.12 8.81 26.19
N LEU A 142 -12.92 9.40 26.21
CA LEU A 142 -12.19 9.76 27.42
C LEU A 142 -12.61 11.11 28.02
N ASN A 143 -13.61 11.80 27.46
CA ASN A 143 -14.01 13.17 27.81
C ASN A 143 -12.90 14.23 27.61
N GLN A 144 -11.89 13.91 26.81
CA GLN A 144 -10.76 14.77 26.46
C GLN A 144 -11.11 15.62 25.22
N LYS A 145 -12.03 16.58 25.40
CA LYS A 145 -12.58 17.36 24.28
C LYS A 145 -11.54 18.23 23.56
N ALA A 146 -10.53 18.75 24.27
CA ALA A 146 -9.52 19.62 23.69
C ALA A 146 -8.60 18.84 22.73
N GLU A 147 -8.14 17.67 23.17
CA GLU A 147 -7.32 16.73 22.42
C GLU A 147 -8.09 16.16 21.23
N ALA A 148 -9.39 15.87 21.42
CA ALA A 148 -10.25 15.45 20.34
C ALA A 148 -10.39 16.52 19.25
N ARG A 149 -10.58 17.79 19.65
CA ARG A 149 -10.64 18.94 18.73
C ARG A 149 -9.32 19.11 17.98
N GLU A 150 -8.19 18.94 18.65
CA GLU A 150 -6.87 19.00 18.01
C GLU A 150 -6.73 17.91 16.93
N ALA A 151 -7.06 16.66 17.24
CA ALA A 151 -6.98 15.56 16.28
C ALA A 151 -7.84 15.78 15.03
N PHE A 152 -9.08 16.26 15.20
CA PHE A 152 -9.97 16.58 14.07
C PHE A 152 -9.48 17.78 13.25
N ASN A 153 -8.99 18.84 13.89
CA ASN A 153 -8.41 19.98 13.18
C ASN A 153 -7.17 19.58 12.37
N ARG A 154 -6.31 18.72 12.94
CA ARG A 154 -5.16 18.15 12.23
C ARG A 154 -5.59 17.33 11.01
N LEU A 155 -6.66 16.54 11.12
CA LEU A 155 -7.22 15.82 9.97
C LEU A 155 -7.61 16.79 8.85
N LEU A 156 -8.36 17.84 9.18
CA LEU A 156 -8.80 18.84 8.21
C LEU A 156 -7.64 19.63 7.58
N SER A 157 -6.60 19.91 8.36
CA SER A 157 -5.44 20.70 7.90
C SER A 157 -4.43 19.86 7.11
N GLU A 158 -4.12 18.65 7.57
CA GLU A 158 -3.10 17.78 6.97
C GLU A 158 -3.69 16.94 5.81
N TYR A 159 -4.98 16.58 5.87
CA TYR A 159 -5.67 15.71 4.90
C TYR A 159 -7.03 16.29 4.45
N PRO A 160 -7.06 17.50 3.86
CA PRO A 160 -8.31 18.17 3.47
C PRO A 160 -9.14 17.41 2.43
N SER A 161 -8.51 16.54 1.63
CA SER A 161 -9.18 15.71 0.62
C SER A 161 -9.56 14.30 1.13
N SER A 162 -9.32 14.01 2.40
CA SER A 162 -9.70 12.71 2.99
C SER A 162 -11.22 12.54 2.99
N GLU A 163 -11.69 11.31 2.78
CA GLU A 163 -13.11 10.96 2.94
C GLU A 163 -13.62 11.23 4.37
N PHE A 164 -12.71 11.29 5.35
CA PHE A 164 -13.02 11.57 6.74
C PHE A 164 -13.10 13.06 7.07
N ALA A 165 -12.74 13.97 6.15
CA ALA A 165 -12.73 15.41 6.41
C ALA A 165 -14.13 15.92 6.80
N ALA A 166 -15.14 15.57 6.01
CA ALA A 166 -16.53 15.93 6.33
C ALA A 166 -16.95 15.39 7.71
N LYS A 167 -16.52 14.18 8.05
CA LYS A 167 -16.84 13.56 9.34
C LYS A 167 -16.17 14.25 10.52
N ALA A 168 -14.91 14.63 10.37
CA ALA A 168 -14.18 15.41 11.38
C ALA A 168 -14.85 16.77 11.63
N GLN A 169 -15.29 17.45 10.55
CA GLN A 169 -16.02 18.72 10.67
C GLN A 169 -17.36 18.56 11.39
N GLU A 170 -18.11 17.48 11.10
CA GLU A 170 -19.34 17.17 11.83
C GLU A 170 -19.10 17.02 13.34
N TRP A 171 -18.02 16.33 13.74
CA TRP A 171 -17.69 16.17 15.15
C TRP A 171 -17.35 17.52 15.80
N LEU A 172 -16.52 18.33 15.16
CA LEU A 172 -16.14 19.66 15.65
C LEU A 172 -17.34 20.58 15.90
N ASN A 173 -18.37 20.48 15.06
CA ASN A 173 -19.60 21.28 15.20
C ASN A 173 -20.49 20.82 16.36
N ARG A 174 -20.34 19.58 16.84
CA ARG A 174 -21.17 18.96 17.89
C ARG A 174 -20.55 19.05 19.30
N MET A 175 -19.29 19.47 19.40
CA MET A 175 -18.49 19.46 20.63
C MET A 175 -18.70 20.67 21.53
#